data_AF-A0A9P1G3A2-F1
#
_entry.id   AF-A0A9P1G3A2-F1
#
_cell.length_a   1.000
_cell.length_b   1.000
_cell.length_c   1.000
_cell.angle_alpha   90.00
_cell.angle_beta   90.00
_cell.angle_gamma   90.00
#
_symmetry.space_group_name_H-M   'P 1'
#
loop_
_entity.id
_entity.type
_entity.pdbx_description
1 polymer ?
#
loop_
_entity_poly.entity_id
_entity_poly.type
_entity_poly.pdbx_seq_one_letter_code
_entity_poly.pdbx_strand_id
1 'polypeptide(L)'
;MAVPLTLSIRSLKNDPFDVDVLNTNTVSDLRQRLFERLGLDPAEWHLKLTYDLTVLDNPTATLSAYDLKTGCCLTTVKERPGPIVLHNTINDSQKETDSSHLRPAARSKELVGTVNSIGVSARTFRDQEHGYAKSTVFLTLMCGEEVRVRQNIWGTYRGKDYKHGKHPPAISYTDRDDIVSQAKPGCFYQMEYEVGHGGGHRIIVEDWVVKISYLSSSCTEPSDVVDFRV
;
A
#
# COMPACT_ATOMS: atom_id res chain seq x y z
N MET A 1 12.76 -0.71 36.72
CA MET A 1 13.80 0.35 36.90
C MET A 1 14.42 0.63 35.55
N ALA A 2 14.60 1.91 35.20
CA ALA A 2 15.27 2.30 33.96
C ALA A 2 16.79 2.03 34.10
N VAL A 3 17.35 1.31 33.15
CA VAL A 3 18.78 0.97 33.07
C VAL A 3 19.32 1.53 31.77
N PRO A 4 20.40 2.34 31.81
CA PRO A 4 21.04 2.84 30.60
C PRO A 4 21.70 1.69 29.82
N LEU A 5 21.52 1.71 28.50
CA LEU A 5 22.09 0.78 27.54
C LEU A 5 22.86 1.58 26.49
N THR A 6 24.08 1.18 26.20
CA THR A 6 24.84 1.63 25.03
C THR A 6 24.85 0.51 24.01
N LEU A 7 24.20 0.71 22.88
CA LEU A 7 24.02 -0.30 21.84
C LEU A 7 24.91 0.02 20.65
N SER A 8 25.65 -0.97 20.15
CA SER A 8 26.47 -0.80 18.95
C SER A 8 25.65 -1.12 17.71
N ILE A 9 25.61 -0.20 16.76
CA ILE A 9 24.76 -0.26 15.58
C ILE A 9 25.62 -0.49 14.35
N ARG A 10 25.42 -1.63 13.68
CA ARG A 10 26.12 -1.98 12.45
C ARG A 10 25.17 -1.89 11.26
N SER A 11 25.53 -1.10 10.26
CA SER A 11 24.85 -1.06 8.96
C SER A 11 25.82 -1.60 7.90
N LEU A 12 25.33 -2.35 6.92
CA LEU A 12 26.15 -3.01 5.88
C LEU A 12 27.09 -2.05 5.12
N LYS A 13 26.77 -0.76 5.07
CA LYS A 13 27.51 0.26 4.32
C LYS A 13 28.12 1.38 5.17
N ASN A 14 27.84 1.41 6.47
CA ASN A 14 28.29 2.49 7.35
C ASN A 14 29.19 1.93 8.43
N ASP A 15 30.13 2.75 8.89
CA ASP A 15 30.91 2.41 10.06
C ASP A 15 30.00 2.20 11.27
N PRO A 16 30.32 1.23 12.14
CA PRO A 16 29.57 1.02 13.36
C PRO A 16 29.56 2.28 14.22
N PHE A 17 28.43 2.55 14.86
CA PHE A 17 28.31 3.66 15.80
C PHE A 17 27.46 3.25 17.00
N ASP A 18 27.68 3.89 18.13
CA ASP A 18 26.95 3.58 19.34
C ASP A 18 25.76 4.52 19.54
N VAL A 19 24.71 4.00 20.16
CA VAL A 19 23.49 4.71 20.51
C VAL A 19 23.14 4.43 21.95
N ASP A 20 22.99 5.49 22.73
CA ASP A 20 22.56 5.42 24.12
C ASP A 20 21.03 5.50 24.22
N VAL A 21 20.45 4.53 24.94
CA VAL A 21 19.02 4.38 25.21
C VAL A 21 18.79 3.84 26.61
N LEU A 22 17.54 3.82 27.06
CA LEU A 22 17.14 3.14 28.28
C LEU A 22 16.50 1.79 27.93
N ASN A 23 16.67 0.77 28.76
CA ASN A 23 15.99 -0.53 28.60
C ASN A 23 14.45 -0.45 28.62
N THR A 24 13.89 0.65 29.12
CA THR A 24 12.46 0.97 29.11
C THR A 24 12.03 1.70 27.84
N ASN A 25 12.96 2.17 27.00
CA ASN A 25 12.60 2.69 25.69
C ASN A 25 11.96 1.59 24.85
N THR A 26 11.10 2.00 23.93
CA THR A 26 10.47 1.09 22.98
C THR A 26 11.36 0.88 21.75
N VAL A 27 11.06 -0.15 20.97
CA VAL A 27 11.68 -0.32 19.64
C VAL A 27 11.39 0.90 18.75
N SER A 28 10.22 1.52 18.87
CA SER A 28 9.88 2.76 18.14
C SER A 28 10.81 3.91 18.51
N ASP A 29 11.09 4.13 19.79
CA ASP A 29 12.01 5.18 20.25
C ASP A 29 13.43 4.95 19.70
N LEU A 30 13.90 3.70 19.72
CA LEU A 30 15.21 3.33 19.18
C LEU A 30 15.26 3.60 17.67
N ARG A 31 14.24 3.17 16.91
CA ARG A 31 14.17 3.43 15.47
C ARG A 31 14.19 4.92 15.18
N GLN A 32 13.42 5.73 15.90
CA GLN A 32 13.41 7.18 15.71
C GLN A 32 14.81 7.80 15.87
N ARG A 33 15.53 7.45 16.95
CA ARG A 33 16.92 7.90 17.15
C ARG A 33 17.84 7.47 16.02
N LEU A 34 17.64 6.27 15.48
CA LEU A 34 18.42 5.78 14.35
C LEU A 34 18.12 6.51 13.05
N PHE A 35 16.85 6.85 12.78
CA PHE A 35 16.48 7.70 11.64
C PHE A 35 17.18 9.05 11.72
N GLU A 36 17.11 9.73 12.88
CA GLU A 36 17.78 11.00 13.13
C GLU A 36 19.30 10.88 12.95
N ARG A 37 19.92 9.86 13.54
CA ARG A 37 21.37 9.66 13.48
C ARG A 37 21.89 9.31 12.09
N LEU A 38 21.10 8.57 11.32
CA LEU A 38 21.44 8.16 9.96
C LEU A 38 21.03 9.17 8.90
N GLY A 39 20.32 10.25 9.26
CA GLY A 39 19.79 11.23 8.33
C GLY A 39 18.77 10.63 7.37
N LEU A 40 17.94 9.70 7.85
CA LEU A 40 16.92 9.01 7.05
C LEU A 40 15.54 9.57 7.39
N ASP A 41 14.72 9.77 6.36
CA ASP A 41 13.31 10.12 6.53
C ASP A 41 12.50 8.84 6.81
N PRO A 42 11.80 8.72 7.96
CA PRO A 42 10.94 7.58 8.27
C PRO A 42 9.73 7.43 7.33
N ALA A 43 9.39 8.47 6.55
CA ALA A 43 8.42 8.35 5.47
C ALA A 43 9.00 7.57 4.27
N GLU A 44 10.27 7.80 3.93
CA GLU A 44 10.89 7.17 2.76
C GLU A 44 11.54 5.81 3.03
N TRP A 45 11.88 5.54 4.29
CA TRP A 45 12.70 4.39 4.67
C TRP A 45 12.08 3.61 5.83
N HIS A 46 12.13 2.30 5.71
CA HIS A 46 11.91 1.37 6.81
C HIS A 46 13.26 0.88 7.33
N LEU A 47 13.38 0.76 8.66
CA LEU A 47 14.61 0.34 9.29
C LEU A 47 14.38 -0.96 10.05
N LYS A 48 14.83 -2.06 9.45
CA LYS A 48 14.75 -3.37 10.07
C LYS A 48 15.93 -3.53 11.03
N LEU A 49 15.59 -3.86 12.28
CA LEU A 49 16.55 -4.08 13.36
C LEU A 49 16.62 -5.57 13.66
N THR A 50 17.83 -6.11 13.66
CA THR A 50 18.06 -7.49 14.08
C THR A 50 19.12 -7.53 15.19
N TYR A 51 18.83 -8.32 16.21
CA TYR A 51 19.77 -8.67 17.26
C TYR A 51 19.94 -10.18 17.26
N ASP A 52 21.17 -10.63 17.01
CA ASP A 52 21.48 -12.03 16.74
C ASP A 52 20.62 -12.59 15.57
N LEU A 53 19.65 -13.47 15.88
CA LEU A 53 18.69 -14.02 14.90
C LEU A 53 17.26 -13.47 15.07
N THR A 54 17.04 -12.57 16.02
CA THR A 54 15.72 -12.04 16.34
C THR A 54 15.50 -10.69 15.65
N VAL A 55 14.38 -10.56 14.93
CA VAL A 55 13.93 -9.29 14.37
C VAL A 55 13.18 -8.53 15.47
N LEU A 56 13.55 -7.27 15.69
CA LEU A 56 12.83 -6.37 16.60
C LEU A 56 11.68 -5.74 15.81
N ASP A 57 10.58 -6.48 15.68
CA ASP A 57 9.43 -6.15 14.84
C ASP A 57 8.34 -5.36 15.58
N ASN A 58 8.10 -5.66 16.87
CA ASN A 58 7.06 -5.03 17.68
C ASN A 58 7.46 -3.60 18.12
N PRO A 59 6.80 -2.54 17.61
CA PRO A 59 7.20 -1.17 17.88
C PRO A 59 6.96 -0.72 19.33
N THR A 60 6.00 -1.33 20.04
CA THR A 60 5.63 -0.94 21.41
C THR A 60 6.35 -1.76 22.48
N ALA A 61 7.01 -2.85 22.09
CA ALA A 61 7.82 -3.65 23.01
C ALA A 61 9.03 -2.84 23.51
N THR A 62 9.34 -2.98 24.79
CA THR A 62 10.51 -2.37 25.39
C THR A 62 11.78 -3.09 24.97
N LEU A 63 12.92 -2.41 24.96
CA LEU A 63 14.21 -3.02 24.65
C LEU A 63 14.58 -4.16 25.63
N SER A 64 14.10 -4.07 26.87
CA SER A 64 14.19 -5.15 27.87
C SER A 64 13.42 -6.42 27.49
N ALA A 65 12.34 -6.34 26.70
CA ALA A 65 11.60 -7.52 26.24
C ALA A 65 12.40 -8.39 25.26
N TYR A 66 13.47 -7.82 24.68
CA TYR A 66 14.39 -8.50 23.77
C TYR A 66 15.73 -8.86 24.44
N ASP A 67 15.81 -8.77 25.78
CA ASP A 67 17.01 -9.07 26.57
C ASP A 67 18.29 -8.32 26.12
N LEU A 68 18.12 -7.12 25.56
CA LEU A 68 19.24 -6.30 25.10
C LEU A 68 20.10 -5.82 26.28
N LYS A 69 21.43 -5.91 26.12
CA LYS A 69 22.42 -5.48 27.10
C LYS A 69 23.34 -4.42 26.51
N THR A 70 24.00 -3.67 27.38
CA THR A 70 25.07 -2.75 27.00
C THR A 70 26.17 -3.49 26.26
N GLY A 71 26.63 -2.93 25.14
CA GLY A 71 27.64 -3.51 24.26
C GLY A 71 27.10 -4.50 23.22
N CYS A 72 25.80 -4.80 23.23
CA CYS A 72 25.21 -5.64 22.20
C CYS A 72 25.25 -4.96 20.82
N CYS A 73 25.49 -5.76 19.79
CA CYS A 73 25.53 -5.31 18.40
C CYS A 73 24.19 -5.57 17.72
N LEU A 74 23.51 -4.51 17.28
CA LEU A 74 22.34 -4.59 16.41
C LEU A 74 22.76 -4.39 14.97
N THR A 75 22.24 -5.22 14.08
CA THR A 75 22.36 -4.99 12.65
C THR A 75 21.15 -4.22 12.17
N THR A 76 21.39 -3.18 11.36
CA THR A 76 20.33 -2.40 10.74
C THR A 76 20.36 -2.61 9.23
N VAL A 77 19.18 -2.86 8.68
CA VAL A 77 18.96 -2.94 7.24
C VAL A 77 18.02 -1.81 6.87
N LYS A 78 18.51 -0.92 5.99
CA LYS A 78 17.73 0.16 5.41
C LYS A 78 16.93 -0.44 4.26
N GLU A 79 15.63 -0.55 4.44
CA GLU A 79 14.70 -1.00 3.42
C GLU A 79 13.87 0.20 2.98
N ARG A 80 13.43 0.21 1.73
CA ARG A 80 12.42 1.18 1.31
C ARG A 80 11.06 0.48 1.39
N PRO A 81 9.98 1.19 1.75
CA PRO A 81 8.69 0.57 2.04
C PRO A 81 8.26 -0.32 0.89
N GLY A 82 7.82 -1.53 1.25
CA GLY A 82 7.22 -2.48 0.33
C GLY A 82 6.02 -1.90 -0.41
N PRO A 83 5.48 -2.62 -1.40
CA PRO A 83 4.31 -2.17 -2.13
C PRO A 83 3.11 -2.01 -1.19
N ILE A 84 2.28 -1.00 -1.43
CA ILE A 84 0.94 -0.93 -0.83
C ILE A 84 0.04 -1.87 -1.62
N VAL A 85 -0.72 -2.72 -0.93
CA VAL A 85 -1.68 -3.63 -1.55
C VAL A 85 -3.08 -3.23 -1.12
N LEU A 86 -3.89 -2.82 -2.08
CA LEU A 86 -5.33 -2.62 -1.90
C LEU A 86 -6.04 -3.86 -2.42
N HIS A 87 -6.99 -4.38 -1.66
CA HIS A 87 -7.72 -5.58 -2.03
C HIS A 87 -9.20 -5.45 -1.69
N ASN A 88 -10.05 -5.88 -2.62
CA ASN A 88 -11.49 -5.91 -2.42
C ASN A 88 -12.18 -6.99 -3.27
N THR A 89 -13.33 -7.46 -2.81
CA THR A 89 -14.29 -8.25 -3.59
C THR A 89 -15.64 -7.54 -3.58
N ILE A 90 -16.14 -7.21 -4.76
CA ILE A 90 -17.39 -6.49 -4.95
C ILE A 90 -18.47 -7.48 -5.39
N ASN A 91 -19.62 -7.43 -4.74
CA ASN A 91 -20.84 -8.07 -5.19
C ASN A 91 -22.00 -7.15 -4.87
N ASP A 92 -22.30 -6.25 -5.80
CA ASP A 92 -23.21 -5.14 -5.55
C ASP A 92 -24.23 -5.00 -6.69
N SER A 93 -25.42 -4.51 -6.36
CA SER A 93 -26.56 -4.39 -7.27
C SER A 93 -27.24 -3.04 -7.12
N GLN A 94 -27.63 -2.45 -8.25
CA GLN A 94 -28.43 -1.24 -8.29
C GLN A 94 -29.92 -1.61 -8.36
N LYS A 95 -30.63 -1.44 -7.25
CA LYS A 95 -32.06 -1.73 -7.13
C LYS A 95 -32.94 -0.57 -7.62
N GLU A 96 -32.46 0.66 -7.56
CA GLU A 96 -33.21 1.85 -7.94
C GLU A 96 -32.89 2.32 -9.37
N THR A 97 -33.84 3.02 -9.99
CA THR A 97 -33.71 3.58 -11.33
C THR A 97 -32.78 4.79 -11.40
N ASP A 98 -32.37 5.33 -10.25
CA ASP A 98 -31.58 6.54 -10.19
C ASP A 98 -30.11 6.33 -10.51
N SER A 99 -29.52 7.43 -10.96
CA SER A 99 -28.27 7.55 -11.69
C SER A 99 -27.12 6.72 -11.12
N SER A 100 -26.28 6.23 -12.02
CA SER A 100 -25.06 5.57 -11.64
C SER A 100 -24.16 6.58 -10.94
N HIS A 101 -23.72 6.21 -9.75
CA HIS A 101 -22.80 7.00 -8.95
C HIS A 101 -21.58 6.15 -8.66
N LEU A 102 -20.45 6.85 -8.57
CA LEU A 102 -19.19 6.24 -8.26
C LEU A 102 -19.13 5.88 -6.77
N ARG A 103 -18.77 4.64 -6.48
CA ARG A 103 -18.70 4.08 -5.12
C ARG A 103 -17.24 3.83 -4.75
N PRO A 104 -16.80 4.23 -3.56
CA PRO A 104 -15.47 3.84 -3.08
C PRO A 104 -15.45 2.34 -2.76
N ALA A 105 -14.32 1.70 -3.04
CA ALA A 105 -14.06 0.31 -2.70
C ALA A 105 -12.96 0.19 -1.65
N ALA A 106 -11.73 0.59 -1.94
CA ALA A 106 -10.62 0.57 -1.00
C ALA A 106 -9.72 1.80 -1.22
N ARG A 107 -9.00 2.23 -0.21
CA ARG A 107 -8.18 3.45 -0.24
C ARG A 107 -6.81 3.19 0.38
N SER A 108 -5.74 3.62 -0.27
CA SER A 108 -4.39 3.60 0.32
C SER A 108 -4.24 4.68 1.37
N LYS A 109 -3.27 4.50 2.27
CA LYS A 109 -2.68 5.64 2.99
C LYS A 109 -2.07 6.65 2.01
N GLU A 110 -1.78 7.83 2.52
CA GLU A 110 -1.02 8.81 1.77
C GLU A 110 0.33 8.24 1.35
N LEU A 111 0.71 8.54 0.12
CA LEU A 111 1.95 8.13 -0.47
C LEU A 111 3.08 8.85 0.26
N VAL A 112 4.11 8.09 0.59
CA VAL A 112 5.27 8.62 1.30
C VAL A 112 6.47 8.82 0.38
N GLY A 113 6.39 8.36 -0.87
CA GLY A 113 7.47 8.46 -1.84
C GLY A 113 6.99 8.36 -3.28
N THR A 114 7.94 8.42 -4.21
CA THR A 114 7.68 8.33 -5.66
C THR A 114 7.24 6.93 -6.06
N VAL A 115 6.07 6.81 -6.68
CA VAL A 115 5.54 5.56 -7.24
C VAL A 115 6.27 5.26 -8.55
N ASN A 116 6.61 3.99 -8.76
CA ASN A 116 7.26 3.52 -9.99
C ASN A 116 6.33 2.69 -10.85
N SER A 117 5.52 1.85 -10.22
CA SER A 117 4.58 1.04 -10.96
C SER A 117 3.36 0.70 -10.13
N ILE A 118 2.26 0.44 -10.83
CA ILE A 118 1.03 -0.07 -10.25
C ILE A 118 0.65 -1.31 -11.03
N GLY A 119 0.46 -2.43 -10.35
CA GLY A 119 -0.16 -3.62 -10.91
C GLY A 119 -1.63 -3.69 -10.50
N VAL A 120 -2.52 -3.98 -11.43
CA VAL A 120 -3.95 -4.19 -11.18
C VAL A 120 -4.37 -5.54 -11.71
N SER A 121 -5.07 -6.32 -10.90
CA SER A 121 -5.62 -7.61 -11.32
C SER A 121 -6.96 -7.88 -10.66
N ALA A 122 -7.79 -8.70 -11.30
CA ALA A 122 -8.97 -9.31 -10.70
C ALA A 122 -9.10 -10.73 -11.20
N ARG A 123 -9.60 -11.65 -10.37
CA ARG A 123 -9.95 -13.01 -10.80
C ARG A 123 -11.15 -12.99 -11.73
N THR A 124 -12.14 -12.18 -11.38
CA THR A 124 -13.40 -12.06 -12.13
C THR A 124 -13.83 -10.59 -12.20
N PHE A 125 -14.30 -10.14 -13.36
CA PHE A 125 -15.04 -8.90 -13.54
C PHE A 125 -16.23 -9.15 -14.48
N ARG A 126 -17.45 -8.98 -13.98
CA ARG A 126 -18.68 -9.12 -14.78
C ARG A 126 -19.81 -8.22 -14.29
N ASP A 127 -20.69 -7.90 -15.24
CA ASP A 127 -21.99 -7.27 -14.99
C ASP A 127 -23.11 -8.34 -14.95
N GLN A 128 -24.39 -7.94 -14.95
CA GLN A 128 -25.61 -8.77 -14.87
C GLN A 128 -25.78 -9.84 -15.99
N GLU A 129 -24.78 -10.07 -16.84
CA GLU A 129 -24.71 -11.08 -17.91
C GLU A 129 -25.80 -11.03 -19.00
N HIS A 130 -26.80 -10.16 -18.88
CA HIS A 130 -27.86 -9.92 -19.85
C HIS A 130 -28.13 -8.41 -20.03
N GLY A 131 -28.67 -8.02 -21.18
CA GLY A 131 -28.99 -6.62 -21.46
C GLY A 131 -27.75 -5.72 -21.66
N TYR A 132 -27.93 -4.42 -21.41
CA TYR A 132 -26.90 -3.40 -21.63
C TYR A 132 -25.97 -3.33 -20.41
N ALA A 133 -24.77 -3.90 -20.47
CA ALA A 133 -23.82 -3.84 -19.37
C ALA A 133 -23.18 -2.43 -19.30
N LYS A 134 -23.07 -1.89 -18.08
CA LYS A 134 -22.61 -0.52 -17.81
C LYS A 134 -21.64 -0.42 -16.64
N SER A 135 -21.45 -1.51 -15.91
CA SER A 135 -20.59 -1.52 -14.74
C SER A 135 -19.13 -1.30 -15.15
N THR A 136 -18.43 -0.47 -14.37
CA THR A 136 -17.06 -0.03 -14.65
C THR A 136 -16.28 0.05 -13.34
N VAL A 137 -14.97 -0.19 -13.38
CA VAL A 137 -14.08 -0.02 -12.24
C VAL A 137 -12.95 0.94 -12.57
N PHE A 138 -12.51 1.66 -11.54
CA PHE A 138 -11.56 2.75 -11.65
C PHE A 138 -10.49 2.66 -10.56
N LEU A 139 -9.32 3.21 -10.87
CA LEU A 139 -8.33 3.60 -9.89
C LEU A 139 -8.13 5.10 -9.99
N THR A 140 -8.29 5.78 -8.86
CA THR A 140 -8.25 7.25 -8.81
C THR A 140 -7.10 7.69 -7.92
N LEU A 141 -6.25 8.56 -8.44
CA LEU A 141 -5.24 9.28 -7.66
C LEU A 141 -5.85 10.59 -7.16
N MET A 142 -5.87 10.76 -5.84
CA MET A 142 -6.39 11.95 -5.17
C MET A 142 -5.31 12.62 -4.33
N CYS A 143 -5.31 13.95 -4.25
CA CYS A 143 -4.44 14.71 -3.36
C CYS A 143 -5.34 15.63 -2.50
N GLY A 144 -5.57 15.25 -1.25
CA GLY A 144 -6.67 15.81 -0.46
C GLY A 144 -8.02 15.42 -1.08
N GLU A 145 -8.83 16.43 -1.44
CA GLU A 145 -10.14 16.25 -2.11
C GLU A 145 -10.06 16.38 -3.64
N GLU A 146 -8.89 16.73 -4.18
CA GLU A 146 -8.70 16.94 -5.62
C GLU A 146 -8.43 15.60 -6.34
N VAL A 147 -9.24 15.30 -7.36
CA VAL A 147 -8.98 14.18 -8.29
C VAL A 147 -7.91 14.63 -9.29
N ARG A 148 -6.73 14.00 -9.24
CA ARG A 148 -5.65 14.23 -10.21
C ARG A 148 -5.84 13.41 -11.47
N VAL A 149 -6.06 12.11 -11.29
CA VAL A 149 -6.22 11.16 -12.37
C VAL A 149 -7.27 10.15 -11.95
N ARG A 150 -8.22 9.86 -12.85
CA ARG A 150 -9.13 8.72 -12.72
C ARG A 150 -8.94 7.80 -13.90
N GLN A 151 -8.35 6.64 -13.64
CA GLN A 151 -8.06 5.64 -14.66
C GLN A 151 -9.17 4.60 -14.70
N ASN A 152 -9.83 4.48 -15.85
CA ASN A 152 -10.68 3.33 -16.14
C ASN A 152 -9.78 2.12 -16.42
N ILE A 153 -9.94 1.04 -15.64
CA ILE A 153 -9.00 -0.08 -15.68
C ILE A 153 -9.25 -0.97 -16.90
N TRP A 154 -10.46 -1.52 -17.03
CA TRP A 154 -10.78 -2.49 -18.10
C TRP A 154 -11.82 -1.97 -19.10
N GLY A 155 -12.31 -0.74 -18.94
CA GLY A 155 -13.47 -0.26 -19.67
C GLY A 155 -14.78 -0.78 -19.07
N THR A 156 -15.87 -0.52 -19.78
CA THR A 156 -17.19 -1.04 -19.41
C THR A 156 -17.31 -2.51 -19.81
N TYR A 157 -17.73 -3.38 -18.87
CA TYR A 157 -17.91 -4.80 -19.16
C TYR A 157 -18.84 -5.01 -20.37
N ARG A 158 -18.41 -5.79 -21.36
CA ARG A 158 -19.13 -6.00 -22.65
C ARG A 158 -19.46 -4.71 -23.42
N GLY A 159 -18.79 -3.60 -23.11
CA GLY A 159 -18.76 -2.43 -24.00
C GLY A 159 -18.17 -2.81 -25.36
N LYS A 160 -18.37 -1.94 -26.36
CA LYS A 160 -17.94 -2.17 -27.76
C LYS A 160 -16.48 -2.62 -27.88
N ASP A 161 -15.62 -2.13 -27.00
CA ASP A 161 -14.18 -2.36 -27.02
C ASP A 161 -13.70 -3.40 -25.99
N TYR A 162 -14.60 -3.98 -25.19
CA TYR A 162 -14.27 -4.95 -24.15
C TYR A 162 -14.19 -6.38 -24.69
N LYS A 163 -12.99 -6.99 -24.68
CA LYS A 163 -12.74 -8.30 -25.33
C LYS A 163 -12.37 -9.43 -24.37
N HIS A 164 -12.40 -9.19 -23.06
CA HIS A 164 -11.76 -10.08 -22.10
C HIS A 164 -12.70 -11.11 -21.43
N GLY A 165 -14.01 -11.04 -21.72
CA GLY A 165 -14.99 -11.88 -21.01
C GLY A 165 -14.95 -11.64 -19.50
N LYS A 166 -15.25 -12.69 -18.71
CA LYS A 166 -15.35 -12.57 -17.25
C LYS A 166 -13.99 -12.47 -16.54
N HIS A 167 -12.88 -12.74 -17.23
CA HIS A 167 -11.54 -12.81 -16.66
C HIS A 167 -10.65 -11.76 -17.34
N PRO A 168 -10.66 -10.51 -16.83
CA PRO A 168 -9.86 -9.47 -17.43
C PRO A 168 -8.36 -9.75 -17.25
N PRO A 169 -7.50 -9.31 -18.18
CA PRO A 169 -6.06 -9.42 -18.02
C PRO A 169 -5.58 -8.51 -16.89
N ALA A 170 -4.48 -8.90 -16.24
CA ALA A 170 -3.76 -7.99 -15.37
C ALA A 170 -3.21 -6.80 -16.17
N ILE A 171 -3.19 -5.63 -15.55
CA ILE A 171 -2.68 -4.39 -16.14
C ILE A 171 -1.54 -3.87 -15.27
N SER A 172 -0.52 -3.33 -15.92
CA SER A 172 0.59 -2.66 -15.26
C SER A 172 0.72 -1.25 -15.80
N TYR A 173 0.79 -0.29 -14.88
CA TYR A 173 1.10 1.10 -15.18
C TYR A 173 2.53 1.42 -14.72
N THR A 174 3.22 2.28 -15.46
CA THR A 174 4.56 2.79 -15.13
C THR A 174 4.57 4.31 -15.12
N ASP A 175 5.72 4.90 -14.86
CA ASP A 175 6.03 6.33 -15.01
C ASP A 175 5.61 6.99 -16.35
N ARG A 176 5.23 6.21 -17.36
CA ARG A 176 4.69 6.71 -18.64
C ARG A 176 3.18 6.98 -18.59
N ASP A 177 2.49 6.40 -17.62
CA ASP A 177 1.05 6.54 -17.43
C ASP A 177 0.77 7.64 -16.41
N ASP A 178 -0.21 8.51 -16.71
CA ASP A 178 -0.57 9.65 -15.85
C ASP A 178 -0.90 9.24 -14.41
N ILE A 179 -1.54 8.08 -14.26
CA ILE A 179 -1.93 7.54 -12.96
C ILE A 179 -0.71 7.31 -12.04
N VAL A 180 0.49 7.10 -12.60
CA VAL A 180 1.75 6.95 -11.86
C VAL A 180 2.56 8.24 -11.90
N SER A 181 2.72 8.86 -13.07
CA SER A 181 3.61 10.01 -13.27
C SER A 181 3.19 11.25 -12.47
N GLN A 182 1.89 11.38 -12.18
CA GLN A 182 1.35 12.47 -11.37
C GLN A 182 1.34 12.18 -9.87
N ALA A 183 1.70 10.95 -9.46
CA ALA A 183 1.70 10.55 -8.06
C ALA A 183 2.82 11.25 -7.29
N LYS A 184 2.46 11.87 -6.17
CA LYS A 184 3.38 12.61 -5.30
C LYS A 184 3.15 12.23 -3.84
N PRO A 185 4.16 12.43 -2.97
CA PRO A 185 3.97 12.32 -1.54
C PRO A 185 2.77 13.16 -1.05
N GLY A 186 1.98 12.62 -0.13
CA GLY A 186 0.73 13.22 0.37
C GLY A 186 -0.53 12.92 -0.46
N CYS A 187 -0.40 12.43 -1.71
CA CYS A 187 -1.54 11.93 -2.47
C CYS A 187 -1.89 10.49 -2.07
N PHE A 188 -2.99 9.93 -2.53
CA PHE A 188 -3.37 8.53 -2.27
C PHE A 188 -4.17 7.94 -3.43
N TYR A 189 -4.21 6.62 -3.50
CA TYR A 189 -5.04 5.91 -4.47
C TYR A 189 -6.33 5.42 -3.85
N GLN A 190 -7.41 5.51 -4.62
CA GLN A 190 -8.73 5.00 -4.28
C GLN A 190 -9.23 4.09 -5.40
N MET A 191 -9.54 2.85 -5.06
CA MET A 191 -10.32 1.95 -5.89
C MET A 191 -11.77 2.41 -5.86
N GLU A 192 -12.36 2.60 -7.03
CA GLU A 192 -13.74 3.04 -7.19
C GLU A 192 -14.47 2.17 -8.22
N TYR A 193 -15.78 2.05 -8.10
CA TYR A 193 -16.59 1.30 -9.05
C TYR A 193 -17.94 1.94 -9.26
N GLU A 194 -18.55 1.61 -10.38
CA GLU A 194 -19.86 2.09 -10.77
C GLU A 194 -20.72 0.89 -11.15
N VAL A 195 -21.91 0.81 -10.55
CA VAL A 195 -22.95 -0.14 -10.96
C VAL A 195 -23.81 0.54 -12.01
N GLY A 196 -24.12 -0.18 -13.09
CA GLY A 196 -24.98 0.35 -14.15
C GLY A 196 -26.32 0.90 -13.64
N HIS A 197 -26.88 1.86 -14.39
CA HIS A 197 -28.20 2.45 -14.11
C HIS A 197 -29.26 1.94 -15.11
N GLY A 198 -30.51 1.87 -14.65
CA GLY A 198 -31.64 1.35 -15.44
C GLY A 198 -32.37 0.15 -14.83
N GLY A 199 -32.17 -0.12 -13.53
CA GLY A 199 -32.78 -1.23 -12.79
C GLY A 199 -32.14 -2.59 -13.11
N GLY A 200 -31.91 -3.41 -12.06
CA GLY A 200 -31.44 -4.78 -12.22
C GLY A 200 -29.98 -4.92 -12.64
N HIS A 201 -29.18 -3.87 -12.51
CA HIS A 201 -27.74 -3.93 -12.75
C HIS A 201 -27.00 -4.51 -11.56
N ARG A 202 -25.93 -5.26 -11.84
CA ARG A 202 -25.13 -5.90 -10.80
C ARG A 202 -23.69 -6.02 -11.26
N ILE A 203 -22.78 -5.52 -10.46
CA ILE A 203 -21.34 -5.73 -10.64
C ILE A 203 -20.85 -6.85 -9.72
N ILE A 204 -20.01 -7.72 -10.26
CA ILE A 204 -19.25 -8.70 -9.49
C ILE A 204 -17.78 -8.56 -9.88
N VAL A 205 -16.95 -8.26 -8.89
CA VAL A 205 -15.49 -8.21 -9.03
C VAL A 205 -14.88 -9.09 -7.95
N GLU A 206 -14.16 -10.13 -8.31
CA GLU A 206 -13.53 -11.06 -7.35
C GLU A 206 -12.01 -10.87 -7.34
N ASP A 207 -11.42 -10.90 -6.14
CA ASP A 207 -9.99 -10.74 -5.90
C ASP A 207 -9.42 -9.51 -6.62
N TRP A 208 -10.10 -8.36 -6.52
CA TRP A 208 -9.63 -7.11 -7.12
C TRP A 208 -8.47 -6.57 -6.29
N VAL A 209 -7.26 -6.65 -6.85
CA VAL A 209 -6.00 -6.28 -6.22
C VAL A 209 -5.37 -5.13 -6.98
N VAL A 210 -4.92 -4.11 -6.24
CA VAL A 210 -4.05 -3.05 -6.73
C VAL A 210 -2.77 -3.04 -5.90
N LYS A 211 -1.62 -3.22 -6.57
CA LYS A 211 -0.30 -3.25 -5.95
C LYS A 211 0.50 -2.02 -6.38
N ILE A 212 0.72 -1.09 -5.47
CA ILE A 212 1.41 0.18 -5.71
C ILE A 212 2.86 0.04 -5.23
N SER A 213 3.81 0.07 -6.15
CA SER A 213 5.24 -0.11 -5.84
C SER A 213 5.98 1.21 -5.96
N TYR A 214 6.68 1.61 -4.90
CA TYR A 214 7.58 2.76 -4.95
C TYR A 214 8.81 2.47 -5.84
N LEU A 215 9.36 3.49 -6.50
CA LEU A 215 10.61 3.44 -7.32
C LEU A 215 11.79 2.84 -6.60
N SER A 216 11.67 2.84 -5.29
CA SER A 216 12.73 2.76 -4.38
C SER A 216 12.66 1.40 -3.64
N SER A 217 11.51 0.71 -3.69
CA SER A 217 11.25 -0.55 -2.99
C SER A 217 12.01 -1.74 -3.58
N SER A 218 12.79 -2.41 -2.74
CA SER A 218 13.29 -3.77 -2.98
C SER A 218 12.52 -4.82 -2.17
N CYS A 219 11.58 -4.39 -1.33
CA CYS A 219 10.84 -5.27 -0.43
C CYS A 219 9.59 -5.78 -1.15
N THR A 220 9.42 -7.10 -1.19
CA THR A 220 8.28 -7.77 -1.83
C THR A 220 7.09 -7.92 -0.90
N GLU A 221 7.33 -7.86 0.42
CA GLU A 221 6.29 -7.89 1.45
C GLU A 221 5.51 -6.57 1.43
N PRO A 222 4.16 -6.61 1.53
CA PRO A 222 3.36 -5.39 1.53
C PRO A 222 3.71 -4.47 2.69
N SER A 223 3.86 -3.18 2.43
CA SER A 223 3.97 -2.17 3.51
C SER A 223 2.61 -1.86 4.15
N ASP A 224 1.53 -2.15 3.43
CA ASP A 224 0.15 -2.02 3.90
C ASP A 224 -0.74 -2.97 3.11
N VAL A 225 -1.73 -3.57 3.78
CA VAL A 225 -2.79 -4.36 3.15
C VAL A 225 -4.11 -3.77 3.60
N VAL A 226 -4.86 -3.20 2.65
CA VAL A 226 -6.17 -2.62 2.91
C VAL A 226 -7.23 -3.54 2.33
N ASP A 227 -7.84 -4.34 3.20
CA ASP A 227 -9.04 -5.11 2.91
C ASP A 227 -10.26 -4.27 3.28
N PHE A 228 -11.03 -3.86 2.28
CA PHE A 228 -12.34 -3.25 2.53
C PHE A 228 -13.41 -4.33 2.41
N ARG A 229 -14.14 -4.56 3.50
CA ARG A 229 -15.37 -5.37 3.47
C ARG A 229 -16.54 -4.41 3.38
N VAL A 230 -17.18 -4.37 2.23
CA VAL A 230 -18.49 -3.71 2.05
C VAL A 230 -19.58 -4.64 2.58
#